data_AF-A0A412CHT5-F1
#
_entry.id   AF-A0A412CHT5-F1
#
_cell.length_a   1.000
_cell.length_b   1.000
_cell.length_c   1.000
_cell.angle_alpha   90.00
_cell.angle_beta   90.00
_cell.angle_gamma   90.00
#
_symmetry.space_group_name_H-M   'P 1'
#
loop_
_entity.id
_entity.type
_entity.pdbx_description
1 polymer ?
#
loop_
_entity_poly.entity_id
_entity_poly.type
_entity_poly.pdbx_seq_one_letter_code
_entity_poly.pdbx_strand_id
1 'polypeptide(L)' 'MNKDKHGSFIFRASFIDKNGIKRYAKSYGKRAFKIYVTGPLKGKLANALN' A
#
# COMPACT_ATOMS: atom_id res chain seq x y z
N MET A 1 -4.73 11.11 -8.53
CA MET A 1 -4.74 10.18 -7.38
C MET A 1 -6.14 9.58 -7.29
N ASN A 2 -6.27 8.26 -7.27
CA ASN A 2 -7.57 7.60 -7.31
C ASN A 2 -8.17 7.53 -5.90
N LYS A 3 -9.50 7.47 -5.78
CA LYS A 3 -10.22 7.37 -4.50
C LYS A 3 -11.34 6.34 -4.59
N ASP A 4 -11.57 5.60 -3.51
CA ASP A 4 -12.75 4.75 -3.33
C ASP A 4 -13.30 4.87 -1.90
N LYS A 5 -14.27 4.01 -1.54
CA LYS A 5 -14.88 3.97 -0.20
C LYS A 5 -13.90 3.74 0.96
N HIS A 6 -12.67 3.30 0.70
CA HIS A 6 -11.62 3.07 1.68
C HIS A 6 -10.57 4.19 1.75
N GLY A 7 -10.59 5.15 0.81
CA GLY A 7 -9.71 6.31 0.80
C GLY A 7 -8.96 6.51 -0.50
N SER A 8 -7.89 7.31 -0.46
CA SER A 8 -7.06 7.60 -1.62
C SER A 8 -6.02 6.50 -1.85
N PHE A 9 -5.87 6.09 -3.10
CA PHE A 9 -4.91 5.08 -3.52
C PHE A 9 -4.18 5.47 -4.81
N ILE A 10 -3.02 4.84 -5.00
CA ILE A 10 -2.20 4.92 -6.21
C ILE A 10 -1.93 3.51 -6.72
N PHE A 11 -1.72 3.39 -8.03
CA PHE A 11 -1.19 2.17 -8.63
C PHE A 11 0.31 2.30 -8.79
N ARG A 12 1.08 1.31 -8.30
CA ARG A 12 2.54 1.31 -8.38
C ARG A 12 3.06 0.01 -8.96
N ALA A 13 4.00 0.09 -9.90
CA ALA A 13 4.64 -1.09 -10.48
C ALA A 13 5.56 -1.83 -9.49
N SER A 14 6.00 -1.16 -8.43
CA SER A 14 6.81 -1.75 -7.37
C SER A 14 6.62 -1.03 -6.03
N PHE A 15 6.88 -1.74 -4.94
CA PHE A 15 6.97 -1.17 -3.58
C PHE A 15 8.08 -1.86 -2.80
N ILE A 16 8.55 -1.21 -1.73
CA ILE A 16 9.50 -1.80 -0.78
C ILE A 16 8.67 -2.36 0.36
N ASP A 17 8.83 -3.66 0.65
CA ASP A 17 8.17 -4.29 1.77
C ASP A 17 8.84 -3.93 3.11
N LYS A 18 8.23 -4.33 4.23
CA LYS A 18 8.75 -4.07 5.58
C LYS A 18 10.14 -4.68 5.84
N ASN A 19 10.57 -5.64 5.02
CA ASN A 19 11.87 -6.29 5.13
C ASN A 19 12.92 -5.61 4.20
N GLY A 20 12.57 -4.48 3.57
CA GLY A 20 13.44 -3.76 2.64
C GLY A 20 13.50 -4.36 1.24
N ILE A 21 12.72 -5.41 0.94
CA ILE A 21 12.77 -6.08 -0.36
C ILE A 21 11.87 -5.33 -1.34
N LYS A 22 12.43 -4.94 -2.48
CA LYS A 22 11.68 -4.31 -3.57
C LYS A 22 10.91 -5.38 -4.35
N ARG A 23 9.59 -5.36 -4.22
CA ARG A 23 8.67 -6.27 -4.93
C ARG A 23 8.18 -5.60 -6.21
N TYR A 24 8.27 -6.31 -7.34
CA TYR A 24 7.78 -5.86 -8.64
C TYR A 24 6.48 -6.56 -9.01
N ALA A 25 5.50 -5.82 -9.54
CA ALA A 25 4.18 -6.37 -9.90
C ALA A 25 4.29 -7.46 -10.99
N LYS A 26 5.23 -7.28 -11.92
CA LYS A 26 5.52 -8.23 -13.00
C LYS A 26 5.87 -9.63 -12.48
N SER A 27 6.59 -9.72 -11.36
CA SER A 27 6.94 -11.00 -10.72
C SER A 27 5.73 -11.79 -10.22
N TYR A 28 4.57 -11.13 -10.10
CA TYR A 28 3.29 -11.74 -9.70
C TYR A 28 2.30 -11.81 -10.87
N GLY A 29 2.73 -11.61 -12.11
CA GLY A 29 1.86 -11.57 -13.29
C GLY A 29 0.90 -10.36 -13.31
N LYS A 30 1.15 -9.33 -12.50
CA LYS A 30 0.30 -8.14 -12.37
C LYS A 30 0.92 -6.94 -13.07
N ARG A 31 0.08 -6.01 -13.53
CA ARG A 31 0.53 -4.74 -14.11
C ARG A 31 0.95 -3.73 -13.04
N ALA A 32 0.23 -3.69 -11.91
CA ALA A 32 0.52 -2.81 -10.79
C ALA A 32 -0.08 -3.34 -9.47
N PHE A 33 0.43 -2.82 -8.35
CA PHE A 33 -0.15 -2.96 -7.02
C PHE A 33 -1.05 -1.76 -6.71
N LYS A 34 -2.20 -2.01 -6.07
CA LYS A 34 -3.04 -0.97 -5.50
C LYS A 34 -2.53 -0.65 -4.09
N ILE A 35 -2.07 0.58 -3.88
CA ILE A 35 -1.48 1.03 -2.61
C ILE A 35 -2.31 2.20 -2.08
N TYR A 36 -2.89 2.05 -0.90
CA TYR A 36 -3.58 3.14 -0.22
C TYR A 36 -2.55 4.09 0.39
N VAL A 37 -2.63 5.38 0.04
CA VAL A 37 -1.73 6.44 0.50
C VAL A 37 -2.36 7.25 1.62
N THR A 38 -3.69 7.34 1.65
CA THR A 38 -4.47 8.01 2.68
C THR A 38 -5.84 7.34 2.78
N GLY A 39 -5.94 6.32 3.63
CA GLY A 39 -7.22 5.78 4.14
C GLY A 39 -7.27 6.03 5.65
N PRO A 40 -8.43 5.90 6.33
CA PRO A 40 -8.50 6.10 7.76
C PRO A 40 -7.57 5.07 8.44
N LEU A 41 -6.37 5.52 8.85
CA LEU A 41 -5.51 4.83 9.82
C LEU A 41 -6.14 4.87 11.21
N LYS A 42 -7.47 4.75 11.31
CA LYS A 42 -8.20 4.83 12.56
C LYS A 42 -8.16 3.43 13.20
N GLY A 43 -7.02 3.10 13.81
CA GLY A 43 -6.99 2.07 14.86
C GLY A 43 -5.93 0.97 14.82
N LYS A 44 -5.07 0.85 13.79
CA LYS A 44 -4.01 -0.20 13.77
C LYS A 44 -2.58 0.26 14.02
N LEU A 45 -2.33 1.57 14.14
CA LEU A 45 -1.00 2.11 14.50
C LEU A 45 -0.94 2.74 15.90
N ALA A 46 -2.07 2.87 16.60
CA ALA A 46 -2.12 3.50 17.94
C ALA A 46 -1.68 2.56 19.08
N ASN A 47 -1.58 1.24 18.86
CA ASN A 47 -1.25 0.24 19.89
C ASN A 47 0.09 -0.49 19.65
N ALA A 48 1.01 0.09 18.87
CA ALA A 48 2.34 -0.50 18.65
C ALA A 48 3.48 0.29 19.32
N LEU A 49 3.15 1.27 20.18
CA LEU A 49 4.10 2.13 20.90
C LEU A 49 3.69 2.39 22.36
N ASN A 50 3.03 1.42 23.01
CA ASN A 50 2.93 1.40 24.46
C ASN A 50 3.22 -0.01 24.96
#